data_AF-A0A497P531-F1
#
_entry.id   AF-A0A497P531-F1
#
_cell.length_a   1.000
_cell.length_b   1.000
_cell.length_c   1.000
_cell.angle_alpha   90.00
_cell.angle_beta   90.00
_cell.angle_gamma   90.00
#
_symmetry.space_group_name_H-M   'P 1'
#
loop_
_entity.id
_entity.type
_entity.pdbx_description
1 polymer ?
#
loop_
_entity_poly.entity_id
_entity_poly.type
_entity_poly.pdbx_seq_one_letter_code
_entity_poly.pdbx_strand_id
1 'polypeptide(L)'
;DAIEILSKRGIICSIAHTRATIEQAKKAVDAGARLVTHFYDTFIVSEPPLPGVYPTSLVDYLLIEDRVSTEIIPDKVHVSSILVEKAFRCKGVKRVIFVTDSNPAAGLPRGRYRLRESTLGGEIEVFDRNSGVYRAGTKELVGSALMPIDCFRNAITLFNRSIEDASQVCSKNPADLLGLNKGELAIGRDADIVILDRNSLEVKYTIVVGKVVFSKEKF
;
A
#
# COMPACT_ATOMS: atom_id res chain seq x y z
N ASP A 1 -2.80 -2.83 -25.59
CA ASP A 1 -2.58 -4.24 -25.96
C ASP A 1 -2.28 -5.12 -24.75
N ALA A 2 -1.08 -5.07 -24.13
CA ALA A 2 -0.74 -5.95 -23.00
C ALA A 2 -1.72 -5.85 -21.81
N ILE A 3 -2.07 -4.62 -21.40
CA ILE A 3 -3.04 -4.38 -20.31
C ILE A 3 -4.37 -5.06 -20.62
N GLU A 4 -4.88 -4.90 -21.85
CA GLU A 4 -6.15 -5.48 -22.26
C GLU A 4 -6.12 -7.00 -22.26
N ILE A 5 -5.05 -7.60 -22.78
CA ILE A 5 -4.85 -9.06 -22.82
C ILE A 5 -4.81 -9.63 -21.40
N LEU A 6 -4.05 -9.02 -20.49
CA LEU A 6 -3.92 -9.44 -19.11
C LEU A 6 -5.23 -9.25 -18.34
N SER A 7 -5.89 -8.11 -18.53
CA SER A 7 -7.17 -7.80 -17.88
C SER A 7 -8.27 -8.78 -18.30
N LYS A 8 -8.35 -9.16 -19.58
CA LYS A 8 -9.28 -10.19 -20.08
C LYS A 8 -9.03 -11.58 -19.47
N ARG A 9 -7.85 -11.81 -18.90
CA ARG A 9 -7.49 -13.04 -18.17
C ARG A 9 -7.67 -12.93 -16.65
N GLY A 10 -8.26 -11.83 -16.17
CA GLY A 10 -8.45 -11.60 -14.74
C GLY A 10 -7.19 -11.17 -13.99
N ILE A 11 -6.12 -10.76 -14.69
CA ILE A 11 -4.90 -10.25 -14.07
C ILE A 11 -5.04 -8.74 -13.87
N ILE A 12 -4.94 -8.29 -12.61
CA ILE A 12 -4.98 -6.88 -12.27
C ILE A 12 -3.70 -6.18 -12.75
N CYS A 13 -3.86 -5.24 -13.67
CA CYS A 13 -2.77 -4.41 -14.16
C CYS A 13 -2.66 -3.14 -13.31
N SER A 14 -1.44 -2.88 -12.83
CA SER A 14 -1.11 -1.69 -12.02
C SER A 14 -0.26 -0.68 -12.80
N ILE A 15 -0.51 0.60 -12.58
CA ILE A 15 0.27 1.72 -13.13
C ILE A 15 1.30 2.15 -12.08
N ALA A 16 2.59 2.06 -12.40
CA ALA A 16 3.68 2.52 -11.54
C ALA A 16 4.97 2.71 -12.33
N HIS A 17 5.98 3.35 -11.72
CA HIS A 17 7.33 3.55 -12.27
C HIS A 17 7.34 4.02 -13.73
N THR A 18 6.53 5.03 -14.02
CA THR A 18 6.25 5.45 -15.39
C THR A 18 6.37 6.95 -15.56
N ARG A 19 6.77 7.35 -16.76
CA ARG A 19 6.74 8.75 -17.24
C ARG A 19 5.59 8.98 -18.22
N ALA A 20 4.55 8.15 -18.15
CA ALA A 20 3.38 8.25 -19.00
C ALA A 20 2.70 9.62 -18.85
N THR A 21 2.22 10.14 -19.98
CA THR A 21 1.30 11.29 -20.01
C THR A 21 -0.07 10.89 -19.46
N ILE A 22 -0.89 11.88 -19.09
CA ILE A 22 -2.28 11.66 -18.69
C ILE A 22 -3.07 10.92 -19.77
N GLU A 23 -2.87 11.26 -21.06
CA GLU A 23 -3.55 10.58 -22.17
C GLU A 23 -3.14 9.12 -22.32
N GLN A 24 -1.87 8.79 -22.10
CA GLN A 24 -1.42 7.40 -22.06
C GLN A 24 -2.02 6.64 -20.86
N ALA A 25 -2.13 7.29 -19.71
CA ALA A 25 -2.76 6.68 -18.53
C ALA A 25 -4.26 6.44 -18.72
N LYS A 26 -5.00 7.39 -19.34
CA LYS A 26 -6.40 7.19 -19.72
C LYS A 26 -6.56 5.94 -20.60
N LYS A 27 -5.73 5.81 -21.64
CA LYS A 27 -5.70 4.62 -22.50
C LYS A 27 -5.40 3.34 -21.70
N ALA A 28 -4.51 3.41 -20.71
CA ALA A 28 -4.22 2.27 -19.84
C ALA A 28 -5.43 1.87 -18.98
N VAL A 29 -6.15 2.85 -18.40
CA VAL A 29 -7.36 2.61 -17.61
C VAL A 29 -8.50 2.08 -18.48
N ASP A 30 -8.69 2.64 -19.67
CA ASP A 30 -9.66 2.19 -20.67
C ASP A 30 -9.36 0.76 -21.12
N ALA A 31 -8.08 0.43 -21.28
CA ALA A 31 -7.63 -0.93 -21.60
C ALA A 31 -7.78 -1.94 -20.45
N GLY A 32 -8.06 -1.49 -19.22
CA GLY A 32 -8.34 -2.41 -18.09
C GLY A 32 -7.45 -2.25 -16.87
N ALA A 33 -6.53 -1.28 -16.80
CA ALA A 33 -5.78 -1.02 -15.57
C ALA A 33 -6.72 -0.63 -14.42
N ARG A 34 -6.51 -1.21 -13.23
CA ARG A 34 -7.39 -1.03 -12.04
C ARG A 34 -6.63 -0.67 -10.76
N LEU A 35 -5.31 -0.63 -10.80
CA LEU A 35 -4.47 -0.38 -9.63
C LEU A 35 -3.39 0.65 -9.96
N VAL A 36 -2.92 1.35 -8.93
CA VAL A 36 -1.77 2.23 -8.95
C VAL A 36 -0.87 1.84 -7.78
N THR A 37 0.33 1.35 -8.04
CA THR A 37 1.22 0.80 -7.00
C THR A 37 1.99 1.90 -6.31
N HIS A 38 2.14 1.79 -4.97
CA HIS A 38 2.77 2.78 -4.05
C HIS A 38 2.67 4.20 -4.60
N PHE A 39 1.43 4.67 -4.65
CA PHE A 39 0.99 5.93 -5.20
C PHE A 39 1.74 7.08 -4.53
N TYR A 40 2.14 8.06 -5.34
CA TYR A 40 3.13 9.11 -5.07
C TYR A 40 4.59 8.70 -5.27
N ASP A 41 5.04 7.54 -4.78
CA ASP A 41 6.48 7.17 -4.73
C ASP A 41 7.15 7.03 -6.10
N THR A 42 6.37 6.72 -7.14
CA THR A 42 6.91 6.33 -8.46
C THR A 42 6.63 7.29 -9.60
N PHE A 43 6.04 8.43 -9.27
CA PHE A 43 5.63 9.42 -10.24
C PHE A 43 6.53 10.64 -10.18
N ILE A 44 6.85 11.16 -11.35
CA ILE A 44 7.66 12.36 -11.46
C ILE A 44 6.84 13.62 -11.12
N VAL A 45 7.50 14.59 -10.52
CA VAL A 45 6.94 15.94 -10.36
C VAL A 45 6.90 16.60 -11.74
N SER A 46 5.75 17.16 -12.10
CA SER A 46 5.56 17.84 -13.40
C SER A 46 6.07 19.28 -13.33
N GLU A 47 6.65 19.77 -14.43
CA GLU A 47 7.10 21.16 -14.54
C GLU A 47 5.91 22.09 -14.88
N PRO A 48 5.87 23.31 -14.30
CA PRO A 48 4.86 24.33 -14.66
C PRO A 48 4.85 24.60 -16.17
N PRO A 49 3.69 24.60 -16.84
CA PRO A 49 3.62 24.91 -18.26
C PRO A 49 3.94 26.38 -18.55
N LEU A 50 3.68 27.26 -17.57
CA LEU A 50 3.95 28.70 -17.61
C LEU A 50 4.26 29.20 -16.18
N PRO A 51 4.99 30.32 -16.03
CA PRO A 51 5.20 30.96 -14.72
C PRO A 51 3.87 31.25 -14.02
N GLY A 52 3.74 30.81 -12.76
CA GLY A 52 2.53 31.01 -11.95
C GLY A 52 1.39 30.01 -12.19
N VAL A 53 1.52 29.07 -13.13
CA VAL A 53 0.50 28.03 -13.38
C VAL A 53 0.88 26.73 -12.66
N TYR A 54 -0.05 26.17 -11.89
CA TYR A 54 0.16 24.88 -11.24
C TYR A 54 0.29 23.75 -12.28
N PRO A 55 1.35 22.93 -12.23
CA PRO A 55 1.50 21.82 -13.15
C PRO A 55 0.54 20.69 -12.81
N THR A 56 -0.33 20.32 -13.76
CA THR A 56 -1.10 19.07 -13.65
C THR A 56 -0.19 17.89 -13.91
N SER A 57 -0.26 16.88 -13.05
CA SER A 57 0.56 15.67 -13.15
C SER A 57 -0.29 14.42 -13.34
N LEU A 58 0.39 13.31 -13.66
CA LEU A 58 -0.25 12.00 -13.70
C LEU A 58 -0.86 11.62 -12.33
N VAL A 59 -0.23 12.04 -11.23
CA VAL A 59 -0.76 11.86 -9.86
C VAL A 59 -2.14 12.50 -9.73
N ASP A 60 -2.32 13.71 -10.25
CA ASP A 60 -3.59 14.44 -10.13
C ASP A 60 -4.73 13.77 -10.91
N TYR A 61 -4.45 13.28 -12.12
CA TYR A 61 -5.42 12.48 -12.87
C TYR A 61 -5.76 11.17 -12.15
N LEU A 62 -4.73 10.41 -11.75
CA LEU A 62 -4.93 9.12 -11.10
C LEU A 62 -5.68 9.27 -9.79
N LEU A 63 -5.56 10.40 -9.09
CA LEU A 63 -6.25 10.70 -7.84
C LEU A 63 -7.78 10.84 -8.00
N ILE A 64 -8.25 11.31 -9.15
CA ILE A 64 -9.68 11.54 -9.43
C ILE A 64 -10.31 10.47 -10.33
N GLU A 65 -9.54 9.48 -10.78
CA GLU A 65 -10.04 8.40 -11.65
C GLU A 65 -10.68 7.27 -10.83
N ASP A 66 -12.00 7.24 -10.70
CA ASP A 66 -12.72 6.30 -9.85
C ASP A 66 -12.57 4.81 -10.23
N ARG A 67 -12.13 4.52 -11.46
CA ARG A 67 -11.95 3.13 -11.93
C ARG A 67 -10.72 2.46 -11.33
N VAL A 68 -9.76 3.22 -10.78
CA VAL A 68 -8.52 2.68 -10.21
C VAL A 68 -8.44 2.87 -8.69
N SER A 69 -7.95 1.84 -8.00
CA SER A 69 -7.52 1.92 -6.60
C SER A 69 -6.06 2.34 -6.51
N THR A 70 -5.66 2.96 -5.40
CA THR A 70 -4.28 3.41 -5.15
C THR A 70 -3.71 2.73 -3.91
N GLU A 71 -2.56 2.08 -4.07
CA GLU A 71 -1.76 1.56 -2.95
C GLU A 71 -0.96 2.70 -2.33
N ILE A 72 -0.84 2.76 -1.01
CA ILE A 72 -0.04 3.75 -0.28
C ILE A 72 0.75 3.02 0.79
N ILE A 73 2.02 3.41 0.99
CA ILE A 73 2.85 2.94 2.12
C ILE A 73 2.63 3.90 3.31
N PRO A 74 1.89 3.49 4.36
CA PRO A 74 1.40 4.40 5.38
C PRO A 74 2.41 4.61 6.54
N ASP A 75 3.69 4.83 6.27
CA ASP A 75 4.77 4.94 7.28
C ASP A 75 5.24 6.37 7.59
N LYS A 76 4.61 7.39 6.95
CA LYS A 76 5.00 8.82 6.97
C LYS A 76 6.38 9.16 6.39
N VAL A 77 7.15 8.17 5.97
CA VAL A 77 8.46 8.36 5.30
C VAL A 77 8.26 8.44 3.79
N HIS A 78 7.54 7.46 3.24
CA HIS A 78 7.22 7.38 1.82
C HIS A 78 6.23 8.47 1.41
N VAL A 79 5.12 8.56 2.15
CA VAL A 79 4.03 9.49 1.85
C VAL A 79 3.67 10.32 3.09
N SER A 80 3.71 11.65 2.93
CA SER A 80 3.34 12.57 4.02
C SER A 80 1.84 12.46 4.37
N SER A 81 1.48 12.75 5.61
CA SER A 81 0.09 12.66 6.08
C SER A 81 -0.90 13.52 5.29
N ILE A 82 -0.45 14.67 4.77
CA ILE A 82 -1.27 15.54 3.93
C ILE A 82 -1.62 14.83 2.61
N LEU A 83 -0.68 14.11 1.99
CA LEU A 83 -0.91 13.39 0.74
C LEU A 83 -1.78 12.15 0.93
N VAL A 84 -1.64 11.47 2.08
CA VAL A 84 -2.53 10.37 2.46
C VAL A 84 -3.97 10.88 2.66
N GLU A 85 -4.15 11.98 3.41
CA GLU A 85 -5.47 12.60 3.58
C GLU A 85 -6.04 13.08 2.24
N LYS A 86 -5.21 13.63 1.35
CA LYS A 86 -5.61 14.00 -0.02
C LYS A 86 -6.15 12.78 -0.77
N ALA A 87 -5.46 11.64 -0.71
CA ALA A 87 -5.91 10.40 -1.31
C ALA A 87 -7.26 9.95 -0.73
N PHE A 88 -7.42 9.92 0.60
CA PHE A 88 -8.70 9.58 1.23
C PHE A 88 -9.86 10.47 0.75
N ARG A 89 -9.64 11.78 0.62
CA ARG A 89 -10.69 12.73 0.22
C ARG A 89 -11.06 12.61 -1.25
N CYS A 90 -10.10 12.36 -2.13
CA CYS A 90 -10.36 12.28 -3.57
C CYS A 90 -10.81 10.89 -4.02
N LYS A 91 -10.20 9.83 -3.49
CA LYS A 91 -10.51 8.44 -3.84
C LYS A 91 -11.65 7.84 -3.03
N GLY A 92 -11.85 8.35 -1.81
CA GLY A 92 -12.66 7.68 -0.81
C GLY A 92 -11.99 6.45 -0.23
N VAL A 93 -12.42 6.07 0.97
CA VAL A 93 -11.85 4.93 1.72
C VAL A 93 -11.89 3.61 0.94
N LYS A 94 -12.87 3.41 0.04
CA LYS A 94 -13.05 2.16 -0.73
C LYS A 94 -12.04 1.95 -1.87
N ARG A 95 -11.22 2.96 -2.18
CA ARG A 95 -10.25 2.93 -3.29
C ARG A 95 -8.82 3.19 -2.84
N VAL A 96 -8.59 3.37 -1.53
CA VAL A 96 -7.26 3.44 -0.95
C VAL A 96 -6.89 2.07 -0.38
N ILE A 97 -5.72 1.56 -0.75
CA ILE A 97 -5.19 0.30 -0.23
C ILE A 97 -3.90 0.62 0.51
N PHE A 98 -3.77 0.16 1.75
CA PHE A 98 -2.49 0.26 2.45
C PHE A 98 -1.67 -0.99 2.18
N VAL A 99 -0.42 -0.76 1.76
CA VAL A 99 0.56 -1.81 1.49
C VAL A 99 1.81 -1.55 2.30
N THR A 100 2.59 -2.60 2.55
CA THR A 100 3.86 -2.44 3.25
C THR A 100 4.97 -1.98 2.32
N ASP A 101 5.03 -2.54 1.10
CA ASP A 101 6.25 -2.55 0.28
C ASP A 101 7.48 -2.95 1.12
N SER A 102 7.27 -3.93 2.00
CA SER A 102 8.27 -4.35 2.97
C SER A 102 9.34 -5.20 2.32
N ASN A 103 10.59 -5.00 2.69
CA ASN A 103 11.68 -5.89 2.32
C ASN A 103 11.94 -6.98 3.39
N PRO A 104 12.83 -7.95 3.15
CA PRO A 104 13.10 -9.05 4.09
C PRO A 104 13.61 -8.65 5.48
N ALA A 105 14.02 -7.39 5.69
CA ALA A 105 14.44 -6.90 7.00
C ALA A 105 13.27 -6.36 7.86
N ALA A 106 12.04 -6.30 7.32
CA ALA A 106 10.86 -5.96 8.10
C ALA A 106 10.68 -6.91 9.29
N GLY A 107 10.48 -6.33 10.48
CA GLY A 107 10.40 -7.08 11.74
C GLY A 107 11.75 -7.41 12.40
N LEU A 108 12.89 -7.11 11.76
CA LEU A 108 14.20 -7.20 12.40
C LEU A 108 14.51 -5.96 13.25
N PRO A 109 15.43 -6.04 14.23
CA PRO A 109 15.90 -4.88 14.97
C PRO A 109 16.55 -3.82 14.06
N ARG A 110 16.71 -2.60 14.57
CA ARG A 110 17.55 -1.57 13.93
C ARG A 110 18.93 -2.14 13.61
N GLY A 111 19.40 -1.94 12.38
CA GLY A 111 20.70 -2.46 11.98
C GLY A 111 20.96 -2.41 10.48
N ARG A 112 22.14 -2.88 10.10
CA ARG A 112 22.53 -3.07 8.70
C ARG A 112 22.40 -4.52 8.32
N TYR A 113 21.77 -4.76 7.18
CA TYR A 113 21.50 -6.10 6.67
C TYR A 113 21.95 -6.19 5.23
N ARG A 114 22.45 -7.37 4.85
CA ARG A 114 22.81 -7.66 3.46
C ARG A 114 21.70 -8.48 2.82
N LEU A 115 21.04 -7.90 1.82
CA LEU A 115 20.06 -8.63 1.02
C LEU A 115 20.82 -9.52 0.04
N ARG A 116 20.84 -10.83 0.34
CA ARG A 116 21.32 -11.86 -0.59
C ARG A 116 20.11 -12.21 -1.46
N GLU A 117 20.17 -11.92 -2.76
CA GLU A 117 19.18 -12.35 -3.78
C GLU A 117 17.89 -11.52 -3.93
N SER A 118 17.97 -10.19 -3.92
CA SER A 118 16.90 -9.35 -4.50
C SER A 118 17.43 -8.53 -5.68
N THR A 119 16.53 -8.11 -6.58
CA THR A 119 16.79 -7.09 -7.62
C THR A 119 17.30 -5.76 -7.03
N LEU A 120 17.18 -5.56 -5.72
CA LEU A 120 17.64 -4.39 -4.98
C LEU A 120 19.04 -4.55 -4.37
N GLY A 121 19.66 -5.74 -4.54
CA GLY A 121 20.93 -6.24 -3.99
C GLY A 121 21.87 -5.23 -3.32
N GLY A 122 22.44 -5.62 -2.18
CA GLY A 122 23.40 -4.80 -1.46
C GLY A 122 23.12 -4.73 0.04
N GLU A 123 23.76 -3.76 0.69
CA GLU A 123 23.51 -3.48 2.10
C GLU A 123 22.40 -2.45 2.26
N ILE A 124 21.51 -2.72 3.21
CA ILE A 124 20.41 -1.85 3.62
C ILE A 124 20.57 -1.46 5.09
N GLU A 125 19.94 -0.37 5.46
CA GLU A 125 19.92 0.16 6.82
C GLU A 125 18.46 0.35 7.28
N VAL A 126 18.10 -0.37 8.34
CA VAL A 126 16.82 -0.26 9.03
C VAL A 126 17.01 0.62 10.24
N PHE A 127 16.30 1.75 10.29
CA PHE A 127 16.39 2.69 11.41
C PHE A 127 15.36 2.40 12.50
N ASP A 128 14.17 1.93 12.12
CA ASP A 128 13.06 1.55 12.99
C ASP A 128 12.18 0.45 12.33
N ARG A 129 11.33 -0.22 13.11
CA ARG A 129 10.43 -1.30 12.68
C ARG A 129 9.23 -0.79 11.86
N ASN A 130 8.92 0.49 11.93
CA ASN A 130 7.79 1.14 11.25
C ASN A 130 8.30 2.34 10.43
N SER A 131 9.33 2.10 9.59
CA SER A 131 9.95 3.15 8.78
C SER A 131 10.31 2.65 7.39
N GLY A 132 10.66 3.61 6.52
CA GLY A 132 11.40 3.31 5.29
C GLY A 132 12.73 2.62 5.59
N VAL A 133 13.18 1.79 4.64
CA VAL A 133 14.53 1.21 4.64
C VAL A 133 15.36 1.92 3.60
N TYR A 134 16.63 2.14 3.90
CA TYR A 134 17.54 2.86 3.01
C TYR A 134 18.65 1.96 2.50
N ARG A 135 19.14 2.23 1.29
CA ARG A 135 20.42 1.67 0.83
C ARG A 135 21.54 2.21 1.72
N ALA A 136 22.35 1.32 2.29
CA ALA A 136 23.36 1.68 3.27
C ALA A 136 24.31 2.76 2.75
N GLY A 137 24.49 3.83 3.55
CA GLY A 137 25.33 4.97 3.18
C GLY A 137 24.69 5.96 2.22
N THR A 138 23.40 5.83 1.90
CA THR A 138 22.67 6.74 1.00
C THR A 138 21.38 7.25 1.64
N LYS A 139 20.62 8.07 0.90
CA LYS A 139 19.23 8.47 1.23
C LYS A 139 18.19 7.82 0.32
N GLU A 140 18.58 6.83 -0.47
CA GLU A 140 17.69 6.11 -1.39
C GLU A 140 16.83 5.12 -0.58
N LEU A 141 15.51 5.23 -0.71
CA LEU A 141 14.57 4.27 -0.13
C LEU A 141 14.57 2.96 -0.94
N VAL A 142 14.51 1.84 -0.24
CA VAL A 142 14.55 0.47 -0.77
C VAL A 142 13.43 -0.34 -0.08
N GLY A 143 12.20 0.12 -0.30
CA GLY A 143 11.00 -0.34 0.38
C GLY A 143 10.95 0.09 1.85
N SER A 144 10.18 -0.64 2.65
CA SER A 144 9.98 -0.34 4.07
C SER A 144 10.30 -1.53 4.99
N ALA A 145 10.39 -1.23 6.29
CA ALA A 145 10.40 -2.23 7.35
C ALA A 145 8.98 -2.47 7.90
N LEU A 146 7.96 -1.84 7.30
CA LEU A 146 6.59 -1.78 7.79
C LEU A 146 5.96 -3.17 7.82
N MET A 147 5.33 -3.54 8.94
CA MET A 147 4.56 -4.77 9.01
C MET A 147 3.08 -4.52 8.67
N PRO A 148 2.33 -5.52 8.17
CA PRO A 148 0.91 -5.34 7.83
C PRO A 148 0.05 -4.84 9.01
N ILE A 149 0.34 -5.30 10.23
CA ILE A 149 -0.36 -4.82 11.42
C ILE A 149 -0.05 -3.34 11.73
N ASP A 150 1.14 -2.87 11.38
CA ASP A 150 1.51 -1.47 11.58
C ASP A 150 0.82 -0.57 10.55
N CYS A 151 0.50 -1.06 9.33
CA CYS A 151 -0.39 -0.35 8.41
C CYS A 151 -1.76 -0.07 9.04
N PHE A 152 -2.36 -1.09 9.66
CA PHE A 152 -3.65 -0.97 10.34
C PHE A 152 -3.58 0.00 11.52
N ARG A 153 -2.53 -0.09 12.35
CA ARG A 153 -2.33 0.85 13.47
C ARG A 153 -2.12 2.27 12.98
N ASN A 154 -1.32 2.45 11.94
CA ASN A 154 -1.02 3.76 11.37
C ASN A 154 -2.30 4.40 10.79
N ALA A 155 -3.19 3.63 10.16
CA ALA A 155 -4.51 4.11 9.74
C ALA A 155 -5.24 4.83 10.89
N ILE A 156 -5.24 4.23 12.08
CA ILE A 156 -5.92 4.74 13.26
C ILE A 156 -5.14 5.90 13.90
N THR A 157 -3.87 5.66 14.24
CA THR A 157 -3.08 6.58 15.09
C THR A 157 -2.47 7.74 14.32
N LEU A 158 -2.14 7.54 13.04
CA LEU A 158 -1.45 8.53 12.21
C LEU A 158 -2.39 9.26 11.25
N PHE A 159 -3.45 8.58 10.79
CA PHE A 159 -4.38 9.11 9.80
C PHE A 159 -5.82 9.24 10.32
N ASN A 160 -6.02 9.05 11.64
CA ASN A 160 -7.29 9.26 12.35
C ASN A 160 -8.48 8.55 11.68
N ARG A 161 -8.25 7.33 11.18
CA ARG A 161 -9.29 6.45 10.63
C ARG A 161 -9.94 5.65 11.76
N SER A 162 -11.19 5.27 11.55
CA SER A 162 -11.85 4.31 12.45
C SER A 162 -11.27 2.91 12.26
N ILE A 163 -11.61 1.98 13.16
CA ILE A 163 -11.22 0.57 13.04
C ILE A 163 -11.79 -0.05 11.76
N GLU A 164 -13.00 0.33 11.38
CA GLU A 164 -13.68 -0.11 10.17
C GLU A 164 -12.96 0.39 8.92
N ASP A 165 -12.61 1.68 8.86
CA ASP A 165 -11.83 2.26 7.76
C ASP A 165 -10.43 1.62 7.67
N ALA A 166 -9.78 1.37 8.81
CA ALA A 166 -8.47 0.69 8.85
C ALA A 166 -8.56 -0.75 8.32
N SER A 167 -9.63 -1.49 8.69
CA SER A 167 -9.91 -2.82 8.16
C SER A 167 -10.24 -2.78 6.66
N GLN A 168 -10.99 -1.76 6.22
CA GLN A 168 -11.36 -1.54 4.82
C GLN A 168 -10.11 -1.39 3.95
N VAL A 169 -9.18 -0.48 4.30
CA VAL A 169 -7.99 -0.22 3.47
C VAL A 169 -6.92 -1.29 3.55
N CYS A 170 -6.84 -2.04 4.65
CA CYS A 170 -5.82 -3.08 4.83
C CYS A 170 -6.30 -4.49 4.42
N SER A 171 -7.61 -4.72 4.29
CA SER A 171 -8.16 -6.06 4.11
C SER A 171 -9.28 -6.12 3.06
N LYS A 172 -10.36 -5.36 3.25
CA LYS A 172 -11.51 -5.45 2.33
C LYS A 172 -11.20 -4.97 0.92
N ASN A 173 -10.58 -3.80 0.76
CA ASN A 173 -10.23 -3.24 -0.54
C ASN A 173 -9.29 -4.14 -1.36
N PRO A 174 -8.16 -4.66 -0.81
CA PRO A 174 -7.34 -5.59 -1.57
C PRO A 174 -8.07 -6.91 -1.88
N ALA A 175 -8.91 -7.41 -0.97
CA ALA A 175 -9.71 -8.61 -1.24
C ALA A 175 -10.74 -8.39 -2.37
N ASP A 176 -11.45 -7.26 -2.36
CA ASP A 176 -12.42 -6.89 -3.40
C ASP A 176 -11.70 -6.68 -4.74
N LEU A 177 -10.53 -6.05 -4.77
CA LEU A 177 -9.72 -5.87 -5.98
C LEU A 177 -9.27 -7.19 -6.60
N LEU A 178 -8.88 -8.16 -5.76
CA LEU A 178 -8.39 -9.47 -6.18
C LEU A 178 -9.51 -10.50 -6.36
N GLY A 179 -10.78 -10.15 -6.09
CA GLY A 179 -11.91 -11.07 -6.18
C GLY A 179 -11.86 -12.23 -5.17
N LEU A 180 -11.29 -11.99 -3.98
CA LEU A 180 -11.10 -13.02 -2.96
C LEU A 180 -12.33 -13.18 -2.06
N ASN A 181 -12.56 -14.40 -1.55
CA ASN A 181 -13.61 -14.67 -0.57
C ASN A 181 -13.23 -14.27 0.87
N LYS A 182 -12.64 -13.08 1.05
CA LYS A 182 -11.98 -12.62 2.28
C LYS A 182 -12.19 -11.12 2.49
N GLY A 183 -11.58 -10.57 3.54
CA GLY A 183 -11.55 -9.13 3.79
C GLY A 183 -12.73 -8.58 4.58
N GLU A 184 -13.67 -9.43 4.99
CA GLU A 184 -14.89 -9.05 5.70
C GLU A 184 -15.33 -10.16 6.65
N LEU A 185 -15.81 -9.78 7.84
CA LEU A 185 -16.39 -10.71 8.80
C LEU A 185 -17.88 -10.91 8.49
N ALA A 186 -18.18 -11.88 7.63
CA ALA A 186 -19.55 -12.22 7.26
C ALA A 186 -19.71 -13.74 7.05
N ILE A 187 -20.94 -14.23 7.23
CA ILE A 187 -21.28 -15.63 6.96
C ILE A 187 -20.95 -15.96 5.50
N GLY A 188 -20.26 -17.09 5.27
CA GLY A 188 -19.84 -17.54 3.94
C GLY A 188 -18.47 -17.04 3.46
N ARG A 189 -17.81 -16.15 4.21
CA ARG A 189 -16.42 -15.74 3.96
C ARG A 189 -15.43 -16.70 4.62
N ASP A 190 -14.21 -16.77 4.09
CA ASP A 190 -13.16 -17.56 4.73
C ASP A 190 -12.83 -16.96 6.11
N ALA A 191 -12.65 -17.81 7.11
CA ALA A 191 -12.32 -17.41 8.47
C ALA A 191 -10.84 -17.01 8.62
N ASP A 192 -10.44 -15.95 7.92
CA ASP A 192 -9.17 -15.25 8.08
C ASP A 192 -9.36 -14.03 8.98
N ILE A 193 -8.92 -14.14 10.22
CA ILE A 193 -9.26 -13.22 11.29
C ILE A 193 -8.01 -12.87 12.08
N VAL A 194 -7.84 -11.59 12.37
CA VAL A 194 -6.84 -11.11 13.33
C VAL A 194 -7.59 -10.59 14.56
N ILE A 195 -7.27 -11.13 15.74
CA ILE A 195 -7.81 -10.68 17.01
C ILE A 195 -6.79 -9.76 17.66
N LEU A 196 -7.21 -8.56 18.03
CA LEU A 196 -6.37 -7.54 18.63
C LEU A 196 -6.77 -7.26 20.06
N ASP A 197 -5.79 -6.89 20.88
CA ASP A 197 -6.06 -6.23 22.16
C ASP A 197 -6.73 -4.86 21.91
N ARG A 198 -7.81 -4.58 22.63
CA ARG A 198 -8.66 -3.41 22.37
C ARG A 198 -7.93 -2.07 22.52
N ASN A 199 -6.99 -1.99 23.46
CA ASN A 199 -6.35 -0.72 23.80
C ASN A 199 -5.01 -0.56 23.08
N SER A 200 -4.19 -1.61 23.10
CA SER A 200 -2.84 -1.58 22.52
C SER A 200 -2.80 -1.90 21.03
N LEU A 201 -3.88 -2.46 20.47
CA LEU A 201 -3.92 -3.00 19.10
C LEU A 201 -2.82 -4.05 18.85
N GLU A 202 -2.36 -4.71 19.90
CA GLU A 202 -1.43 -5.83 19.82
C GLU A 202 -2.13 -7.09 19.32
N VAL A 203 -1.49 -7.82 18.39
CA VAL A 203 -2.05 -9.08 17.89
C VAL A 203 -2.08 -10.10 19.01
N LYS A 204 -3.28 -10.60 19.30
CA LYS A 204 -3.52 -11.69 20.25
C LYS A 204 -3.57 -13.03 19.52
N TYR A 205 -4.33 -13.09 18.43
CA TYR A 205 -4.48 -14.30 17.62
C TYR A 205 -4.50 -13.97 16.13
N THR A 206 -3.98 -14.89 15.32
CA THR A 206 -4.22 -14.92 13.87
C THR A 206 -4.84 -16.26 13.52
N ILE A 207 -5.95 -16.21 12.79
CA ILE A 207 -6.71 -17.36 12.33
C ILE A 207 -6.68 -17.33 10.80
N VAL A 208 -6.36 -18.46 10.17
CA VAL A 208 -6.33 -18.63 8.72
C VAL A 208 -7.20 -19.84 8.36
N VAL A 209 -8.25 -19.59 7.57
CA VAL A 209 -9.26 -20.60 7.18
C VAL A 209 -9.75 -21.40 8.40
N GLY A 210 -10.05 -20.69 9.49
CA GLY A 210 -10.58 -21.24 10.73
C GLY A 210 -9.56 -21.90 11.66
N LYS A 211 -8.27 -21.94 11.30
CA LYS A 211 -7.20 -22.50 12.13
C LYS A 211 -6.39 -21.40 12.80
N VAL A 212 -6.20 -21.47 14.12
CA VAL A 212 -5.27 -20.58 14.82
C VAL A 212 -3.84 -20.89 14.38
N VAL A 213 -3.18 -19.93 13.74
CA VAL A 213 -1.79 -20.03 13.28
C VAL A 213 -0.82 -19.19 14.10
N PHE A 214 -1.35 -18.29 14.92
CA PHE A 214 -0.58 -17.49 15.89
C PHE A 214 -1.40 -17.26 17.15
N SER A 215 -0.75 -17.37 18.31
CA SER A 215 -1.27 -16.92 19.60
C SER A 215 -0.14 -16.24 20.37
N LYS A 216 -0.38 -15.04 20.88
CA LYS A 216 0.54 -14.34 21.78
C LYS A 216 0.52 -14.95 23.19
N GLU A 217 -0.60 -15.54 23.58
CA GLU A 217 -0.77 -16.30 24.82
C GLU A 217 -0.42 -17.76 24.49
N LYS A 218 0.82 -18.16 24.73
CA LYS A 218 1.14 -19.59 24.81
C LYS A 218 0.48 -20.13 26.08
N PHE A 219 -0.32 -21.19 25.91
CA PHE A 219 -0.68 -22.08 27.02
C PHE A 219 0.57 -22.73 27.61
#